data_AF-A0A7S1BL75-F1
#
_entry.id   AF-A0A7S1BL75-F1
#
_cell.length_a   1.000
_cell.length_b   1.000
_cell.length_c   1.000
_cell.angle_alpha   90.00
_cell.angle_beta   90.00
_cell.angle_gamma   90.00
#
_symmetry.space_group_name_H-M   'P 1'
#
loop_
_entity.id
_entity.type
_entity.pdbx_description
1 polymer ?
#
loop_
_entity_poly.entity_id
_entity_poly.type
_entity_poly.pdbx_seq_one_letter_code
_entity_poly.pdbx_strand_id
1 'polypeptide(L)'
;ENSLGQEAHAAPSVFSYFLPDFSPSGPLYSASLYSPESQVLTSPKLISTLNGLFSFLEFGLVDCYGGFGSSSQFMDPSCPKTKSQRWLNKIKRKISYGSSLYPPAANNAEKIVDELDVLLTNGRLTTYSRRNLIQVVKNSHNFVHGLRNAQKLIITTPEYQSTSVVRRRVGFRVKPSDLPPPTKKYRALVHIMLNGGADSFNIVIPHSGCTHTTSFDAYSKIRGVVAIPKTKLNVINAVNAQPCARYGLNDALPYLYQLYNKKDALFVAGVGTLSEPTDQSNWQKNHFGIVQLFAHNKQQTDSEQVDIFQEYPGTGIGGRILSTLQKNGYETSALSVGGVSEFLDGDIAIAFFDPSTGVQKLHPIPYERDISDIVLRLNGPTEPISGLFGETWARKVHQALSDSRKYKAALDSVKIQTKFPDTYLGNQMKVIAHLIKTRRIRKVEREVFYATSEGWDMHAEVGNGLTELLREVDMALNSFVTEMKNQNIWNNVVIFQASEFGRTTTPNTSGGTDHAWSGNYFLAGGLVKGGQILGKYPDISEGSPLNIDRGRIIPSFPWDSMWKPVAQ
;
A
#
# COMPACT_ATOMS: atom_id res chain seq x y z
N GLU A 1 5.75 -5.21 22.96
CA GLU A 1 5.92 -5.37 21.50
C GLU A 1 6.73 -4.24 20.87
N ASN A 2 6.50 -2.96 21.23
CA ASN A 2 7.22 -1.78 20.69
C ASN A 2 8.73 -1.62 21.06
N SER A 3 9.38 -2.63 21.63
CA SER A 3 10.80 -2.55 22.06
C SER A 3 11.75 -3.37 21.19
N LEU A 4 11.20 -4.23 20.32
CA LEU A 4 11.92 -4.86 19.22
C LEU A 4 11.39 -4.20 17.95
N GLY A 5 12.26 -3.77 17.04
CA GLY A 5 11.87 -3.15 15.76
C GLY A 5 11.11 -4.11 14.82
N GLN A 6 9.93 -4.57 15.24
CA GLN A 6 9.07 -5.49 14.52
C GLN A 6 8.29 -4.80 13.41
N GLU A 7 8.40 -3.48 13.21
CA GLU A 7 7.69 -2.73 12.17
C GLU A 7 7.92 -3.31 10.76
N ALA A 8 9.12 -3.83 10.47
CA ALA A 8 9.41 -4.48 9.19
C ALA A 8 8.68 -5.84 9.01
N HIS A 9 8.19 -6.43 10.11
CA HIS A 9 7.42 -7.67 10.18
C HIS A 9 5.98 -7.46 10.63
N ALA A 10 5.55 -6.22 10.85
CA ALA A 10 4.19 -5.91 11.24
C ALA A 10 3.24 -6.44 10.16
N ALA A 11 2.19 -7.11 10.63
CA ALA A 11 1.12 -7.56 9.77
C ALA A 11 0.62 -6.37 8.93
N PRO A 12 0.31 -6.59 7.65
CA PRO A 12 -0.13 -5.52 6.77
C PRO A 12 -1.52 -4.99 7.13
N SER A 13 -2.21 -5.64 8.06
CA SER A 13 -3.57 -5.34 8.49
C SER A 13 -3.61 -4.92 9.96
N VAL A 14 -4.50 -3.98 10.28
CA VAL A 14 -4.83 -3.57 11.66
C VAL A 14 -5.33 -4.71 12.54
N PHE A 15 -5.70 -5.84 11.94
CA PHE A 15 -6.18 -7.04 12.63
C PHE A 15 -5.07 -8.09 12.86
N SER A 16 -3.81 -7.75 12.56
CA SER A 16 -2.64 -8.58 12.89
C SER A 16 -2.58 -9.96 12.21
N TYR A 17 -3.23 -10.14 11.06
CA TYR A 17 -3.10 -11.37 10.25
C TYR A 17 -2.60 -11.09 8.82
N PHE A 18 -1.99 -12.11 8.23
CA PHE A 18 -1.77 -12.19 6.79
C PHE A 18 -3.02 -12.71 6.11
N LEU A 19 -3.41 -12.10 4.98
CA LEU A 19 -4.43 -12.65 4.08
C LEU A 19 -4.07 -14.12 3.72
N PRO A 20 -4.88 -15.12 4.14
CA PRO A 20 -4.57 -16.55 3.97
C PRO A 20 -4.46 -17.00 2.51
N ASP A 21 -5.09 -16.27 1.62
CA ASP A 21 -5.20 -16.49 0.18
C ASP A 21 -4.33 -15.52 -0.64
N PHE A 22 -3.45 -14.76 -0.01
CA PHE A 22 -2.53 -13.90 -0.75
C PHE A 22 -1.54 -14.72 -1.57
N SER A 23 -1.42 -14.40 -2.86
CA SER A 23 -0.44 -14.98 -3.78
C SER A 23 0.38 -13.88 -4.46
N PRO A 24 1.70 -13.78 -4.21
CA PRO A 24 2.50 -12.76 -4.87
C PRO A 24 2.65 -13.11 -6.36
N SER A 25 2.45 -12.12 -7.23
CA SER A 25 2.67 -12.25 -8.68
C SER A 25 3.99 -12.96 -9.00
N GLY A 26 4.01 -13.88 -9.98
CA GLY A 26 5.17 -14.69 -10.39
C GLY A 26 5.04 -16.18 -10.09
N PRO A 27 6.11 -16.92 -9.77
CA PRO A 27 6.08 -18.39 -9.74
C PRO A 27 5.05 -19.01 -8.80
N LEU A 28 4.79 -18.40 -7.63
CA LEU A 28 3.73 -18.85 -6.72
C LEU A 28 2.34 -18.64 -7.32
N TYR A 29 2.07 -17.45 -7.84
CA TYR A 29 0.84 -17.13 -8.56
C TYR A 29 0.61 -18.04 -9.78
N SER A 30 1.64 -18.23 -10.62
CA SER A 30 1.58 -19.11 -11.79
C SER A 30 1.37 -20.59 -11.45
N ALA A 31 1.70 -21.00 -10.22
CA ALA A 31 1.46 -22.34 -9.71
C ALA A 31 0.13 -22.44 -8.95
N SER A 32 -0.68 -21.38 -8.90
CA SER A 32 -1.92 -21.29 -8.11
C SER A 32 -1.70 -21.62 -6.63
N LEU A 33 -0.58 -21.15 -6.05
CA LEU A 33 -0.24 -21.34 -4.65
C LEU A 33 -0.33 -20.02 -3.87
N TYR A 34 -0.65 -20.12 -2.59
CA TYR A 34 -0.69 -19.00 -1.64
C TYR A 34 0.60 -18.91 -0.83
N SER A 35 0.99 -17.69 -0.47
CA SER A 35 2.11 -17.38 0.42
C SER A 35 1.74 -16.13 1.23
N PRO A 36 0.89 -16.26 2.26
CA PRO A 36 0.45 -15.16 3.10
C PRO A 36 1.61 -14.30 3.62
N GLU A 37 2.71 -14.94 4.03
CA GLU A 37 3.93 -14.30 4.51
C GLU A 37 4.64 -13.44 3.45
N SER A 38 4.41 -13.67 2.15
CA SER A 38 5.00 -12.83 1.10
C SER A 38 4.47 -11.39 1.10
N GLN A 39 3.44 -11.07 1.89
CA GLN A 39 2.96 -9.70 2.08
C GLN A 39 4.00 -8.78 2.74
N VAL A 40 5.01 -9.33 3.43
CA VAL A 40 6.14 -8.54 3.95
C VAL A 40 7.28 -8.34 2.94
N LEU A 41 7.21 -8.97 1.76
CA LEU A 41 8.25 -8.89 0.72
C LEU A 41 8.05 -7.71 -0.25
N THR A 42 7.44 -6.61 0.22
CA THR A 42 7.42 -5.35 -0.52
C THR A 42 8.81 -4.73 -0.54
N SER A 43 9.17 -3.96 -1.57
CA SER A 43 10.52 -3.39 -1.69
C SER A 43 10.94 -2.56 -0.47
N PRO A 44 10.09 -1.69 0.11
CA PRO A 44 10.44 -0.94 1.31
C PRO A 44 10.69 -1.84 2.53
N LYS A 45 9.78 -2.77 2.82
CA LYS A 45 9.90 -3.68 3.97
C LYS A 45 11.12 -4.57 3.83
N LEU A 46 11.31 -5.19 2.66
CA LEU A 46 12.45 -6.06 2.37
C LEU A 46 13.79 -5.34 2.54
N ILE A 47 13.94 -4.14 1.98
CA ILE A 47 15.18 -3.36 2.11
C ILE A 47 15.39 -2.91 3.57
N SER A 48 14.32 -2.50 4.26
CA SER A 48 14.37 -2.13 5.68
C SER A 48 14.80 -3.31 6.54
N THR A 49 14.24 -4.51 6.34
CA THR A 49 14.64 -5.74 7.03
C THR A 49 16.12 -6.06 6.78
N LEU A 50 16.59 -5.97 5.54
CA LEU A 50 18.01 -6.19 5.23
C LEU A 50 18.91 -5.17 5.93
N ASN A 51 18.52 -3.89 5.94
CA ASN A 51 19.24 -2.85 6.68
C ASN A 51 19.26 -3.13 8.18
N GLY A 52 18.13 -3.55 8.75
CA GLY A 52 18.01 -3.93 10.16
C GLY A 52 18.91 -5.11 10.52
N LEU A 53 18.91 -6.17 9.72
CA LEU A 53 19.78 -7.33 9.90
C LEU A 53 21.26 -6.98 9.72
N PHE A 54 21.59 -6.11 8.76
CA PHE A 54 22.97 -5.66 8.56
C PHE A 54 23.46 -4.81 9.72
N SER A 55 22.60 -3.94 10.23
CA SER A 55 22.87 -3.15 11.43
C SER A 55 23.03 -4.06 12.65
N PHE A 56 22.18 -5.06 12.80
CA PHE A 56 22.27 -6.04 13.89
C PHE A 56 23.61 -6.80 13.88
N LEU A 57 24.03 -7.32 12.72
CA LEU A 57 25.31 -8.00 12.56
C LEU A 57 26.53 -7.09 12.81
N GLU A 58 26.37 -5.78 12.63
CA GLU A 58 27.46 -4.82 12.74
C GLU A 58 27.55 -4.15 14.11
N PHE A 59 26.40 -3.79 14.67
CA PHE A 59 26.24 -2.91 15.83
C PHE A 59 25.37 -3.50 16.95
N GLY A 60 24.75 -4.68 16.75
CA GLY A 60 23.82 -5.28 17.70
C GLY A 60 22.42 -4.64 17.67
N LEU A 61 21.64 -4.80 18.75
CA LEU A 61 20.28 -4.24 18.88
C LEU A 61 20.33 -2.72 19.13
N VAL A 62 20.70 -1.96 18.09
CA VAL A 62 20.69 -0.49 18.06
C VAL A 62 19.88 0.01 16.86
N ASP A 63 19.55 1.30 16.83
CA ASP A 63 18.74 1.93 15.77
C ASP A 63 19.60 2.45 14.58
N CYS A 64 20.93 2.29 14.64
CA CYS A 64 21.85 2.77 13.60
C CYS A 64 21.46 2.27 12.22
N TYR A 65 21.33 3.17 11.23
CA TYR A 65 21.09 2.82 9.82
C TYR A 65 19.88 1.91 9.59
N GLY A 66 18.78 2.15 10.31
CA GLY A 66 17.57 1.32 10.23
C GLY A 66 17.66 0.02 11.04
N GLY A 67 18.47 0.00 12.10
CA GLY A 67 18.62 -1.13 13.01
C GLY A 67 17.39 -1.34 13.92
N PHE A 68 17.33 -2.49 14.59
CA PHE A 68 16.18 -2.91 15.39
C PHE A 68 16.07 -2.31 16.80
N GLY A 69 16.93 -1.34 17.15
CA GLY A 69 16.94 -0.71 18.48
C GLY A 69 15.79 0.28 18.70
N SER A 70 15.37 0.41 19.96
CA SER A 70 14.33 1.36 20.38
C SER A 70 14.94 2.71 20.71
N SER A 71 15.00 3.64 19.76
CA SER A 71 15.38 5.02 20.07
C SER A 71 14.40 6.01 19.44
N SER A 72 14.02 6.99 20.25
CA SER A 72 13.00 7.99 19.99
C SER A 72 13.39 8.91 18.84
N GLN A 73 12.80 8.68 17.67
CA GLN A 73 12.72 9.60 16.53
C GLN A 73 14.04 10.05 15.86
N PHE A 74 15.22 9.74 16.40
CA PHE A 74 16.51 10.09 15.81
C PHE A 74 17.54 8.98 16.01
N MET A 75 18.21 8.58 14.94
CA MET A 75 19.36 7.65 14.96
C MET A 75 20.28 7.99 16.13
N ASP A 76 20.63 6.99 16.97
CA ASP A 76 21.49 7.19 18.14
C ASP A 76 22.69 8.09 17.77
N PRO A 77 22.89 9.23 18.45
CA PRO A 77 23.95 10.18 18.10
C PRO A 77 25.36 9.56 18.18
N SER A 78 25.51 8.42 18.85
CA SER A 78 26.72 7.60 18.85
C SER A 78 26.94 6.81 17.57
N CYS A 79 25.92 6.63 16.71
CA CYS A 79 26.05 5.94 15.44
C CYS A 79 27.13 6.62 14.57
N PRO A 80 28.08 5.85 14.02
CA PRO A 80 29.27 6.40 13.38
C PRO A 80 28.96 7.08 12.03
N LYS A 81 28.70 8.39 12.05
CA LYS A 81 28.27 9.17 10.86
C LYS A 81 29.28 9.21 9.70
N THR A 82 30.53 8.85 9.93
CA THR A 82 31.60 8.78 8.94
C THR A 82 32.51 7.57 9.18
N LYS A 83 33.24 7.15 8.14
CA LYS A 83 34.24 6.05 8.24
C LYS A 83 35.27 6.28 9.35
N SER A 84 35.69 7.53 9.57
CA SER A 84 36.68 7.91 10.58
C SER A 84 36.11 7.95 12.01
N GLN A 85 34.84 8.34 12.17
CA GLN A 85 34.17 8.34 13.49
C GLN A 85 33.98 6.95 14.09
N ARG A 86 33.98 5.89 13.26
CA ARG A 86 33.97 4.49 13.71
C ARG A 86 35.22 4.14 14.54
N TRP A 87 36.37 4.77 14.26
CA TRP A 87 37.61 4.59 15.02
C TRP A 87 37.64 5.42 16.32
N LEU A 88 37.07 6.63 16.29
CA LEU A 88 37.04 7.53 17.46
C LEU A 88 36.03 7.07 18.53
N ASN A 89 34.88 6.51 18.14
CA ASN A 89 33.90 5.97 19.09
C ASN A 89 34.35 4.66 19.76
N LYS A 90 35.45 4.07 19.30
CA LYS A 90 36.13 2.96 19.99
C LYS A 90 36.74 3.39 21.34
N ILE A 91 37.01 4.70 21.51
CA ILE A 91 37.69 5.27 22.68
C ILE A 91 36.69 5.84 23.72
N LYS A 92 35.43 6.09 23.34
CA LYS A 92 34.39 6.60 24.24
C LYS A 92 33.18 5.65 24.27
N ARG A 93 32.98 5.00 25.42
CA ARG A 93 31.94 4.01 25.78
C ARG A 93 30.58 4.14 25.05
N LYS A 94 29.97 2.97 24.79
CA LYS A 94 28.56 2.67 24.46
C LYS A 94 28.12 2.63 22.98
N ILE A 95 28.81 1.86 22.15
CA ILE A 95 28.09 0.95 21.24
C ILE A 95 28.65 -0.42 21.54
N SER A 96 27.84 -1.29 22.13
CA SER A 96 28.23 -2.68 22.34
C SER A 96 28.42 -3.28 20.95
N TYR A 97 29.66 -3.29 20.45
CA TYR A 97 30.05 -4.25 19.44
C TYR A 97 29.64 -5.58 20.03
N GLY A 98 28.61 -6.24 19.48
CA GLY A 98 28.40 -7.64 19.79
C GLY A 98 29.77 -8.28 19.64
N SER A 99 30.36 -8.73 20.75
CA SER A 99 31.48 -9.64 20.70
C SER A 99 31.02 -10.69 19.70
N SER A 100 31.78 -10.90 18.63
CA SER A 100 31.48 -11.96 17.68
C SER A 100 31.41 -13.24 18.53
N LEU A 101 30.21 -13.65 18.91
CA LEU A 101 30.00 -14.85 19.73
C LEU A 101 30.43 -16.11 18.97
N TYR A 102 30.70 -15.94 17.67
CA TYR A 102 31.32 -16.93 16.82
C TYR A 102 32.72 -16.49 16.38
N PRO A 103 33.80 -17.00 16.99
CA PRO A 103 35.12 -17.05 16.36
C PRO A 103 35.19 -18.30 15.48
N PRO A 104 35.24 -18.17 14.13
CA PRO A 104 35.49 -19.30 13.25
C PRO A 104 36.71 -20.09 13.70
N ALA A 105 36.63 -21.42 13.67
CA ALA A 105 37.75 -22.30 14.02
C ALA A 105 38.95 -22.11 13.07
N ALA A 106 38.74 -21.49 11.90
CA ALA A 106 39.74 -21.27 10.88
C ALA A 106 40.04 -19.78 10.60
N ASN A 107 41.26 -19.53 10.12
CA ASN A 107 41.76 -18.19 9.77
C ASN A 107 41.87 -17.92 8.26
N ASN A 108 41.33 -18.80 7.40
CA ASN A 108 41.32 -18.61 5.95
C ASN A 108 39.89 -18.53 5.38
N ALA A 109 39.76 -17.84 4.25
CA ALA A 109 38.47 -17.47 3.67
C ALA A 109 37.59 -18.67 3.30
N GLU A 110 38.19 -19.73 2.74
CA GLU A 110 37.51 -20.96 2.35
C GLU A 110 36.83 -21.61 3.54
N LYS A 111 37.59 -21.89 4.61
CA LYS A 111 37.07 -22.57 5.79
C LYS A 111 36.05 -21.73 6.55
N ILE A 112 36.22 -20.40 6.61
CA ILE A 112 35.23 -19.50 7.20
C ILE A 112 33.90 -19.62 6.45
N VAL A 113 33.93 -19.61 5.12
CA VAL A 113 32.70 -19.73 4.32
C VAL A 113 32.10 -21.12 4.47
N ASP A 114 32.89 -22.18 4.52
CA ASP A 114 32.40 -23.55 4.75
C ASP A 114 31.71 -23.70 6.13
N GLU A 115 32.28 -23.07 7.15
CA GLU A 115 31.75 -23.06 8.52
C GLU A 115 30.43 -22.28 8.59
N LEU A 116 30.37 -21.10 7.96
CA LEU A 116 29.13 -20.34 7.83
C LEU A 116 28.07 -21.07 6.99
N ASP A 117 28.47 -21.79 5.95
CA ASP A 117 27.57 -22.57 5.11
C ASP A 117 26.84 -23.64 5.91
N VAL A 118 27.58 -24.40 6.71
CA VAL A 118 27.03 -25.41 7.62
C VAL A 118 26.10 -24.76 8.64
N LEU A 119 26.53 -23.69 9.29
CA LEU A 119 25.75 -23.06 10.37
C LEU A 119 24.49 -22.34 9.91
N LEU A 120 24.55 -21.63 8.79
CA LEU A 120 23.49 -20.72 8.36
C LEU A 120 22.61 -21.32 7.28
N THR A 121 23.11 -22.30 6.52
CA THR A 121 22.33 -22.90 5.43
C THR A 121 22.30 -24.43 5.46
N ASN A 122 22.96 -25.08 6.43
CA ASN A 122 23.12 -26.55 6.48
C ASN A 122 23.87 -27.10 5.24
N GLY A 123 24.91 -26.38 4.78
CA GLY A 123 25.75 -26.79 3.65
C GLY A 123 25.09 -26.66 2.28
N ARG A 124 24.06 -25.79 2.16
CA ARG A 124 23.26 -25.64 0.95
C ARG A 124 23.73 -24.52 0.04
N LEU A 125 24.77 -23.75 0.39
CA LEU A 125 25.28 -22.71 -0.49
C LEU A 125 25.68 -23.30 -1.85
N THR A 126 25.19 -22.66 -2.91
CA THR A 126 25.64 -23.04 -4.26
C THR A 126 27.12 -22.76 -4.44
N THR A 127 27.79 -23.52 -5.33
CA THR A 127 29.21 -23.28 -5.67
C THR A 127 29.47 -21.82 -6.09
N TYR A 128 28.47 -21.18 -6.73
CA TYR A 128 28.54 -19.78 -7.12
C TYR A 128 28.46 -18.83 -5.92
N SER A 129 27.47 -19.01 -5.03
CA SER A 129 27.31 -18.20 -3.82
C SER A 129 28.55 -18.33 -2.94
N ARG A 130 29.02 -19.57 -2.70
CA ARG A 130 30.24 -19.88 -1.97
C ARG A 130 31.47 -19.16 -2.55
N ARG A 131 31.68 -19.22 -3.87
CA ARG A 131 32.82 -18.55 -4.52
C ARG A 131 32.79 -17.02 -4.33
N ASN A 132 31.62 -16.40 -4.47
CA ASN A 132 31.50 -14.95 -4.28
C ASN A 132 31.74 -14.54 -2.82
N LEU A 133 31.27 -15.34 -1.86
CA LEU A 133 31.50 -15.11 -0.43
C LEU A 133 32.99 -15.23 -0.08
N ILE A 134 33.68 -16.26 -0.59
CA ILE A 134 35.13 -16.42 -0.40
C ILE A 134 35.88 -15.19 -0.92
N GLN A 135 35.51 -14.68 -2.10
CA GLN A 135 36.14 -13.49 -2.66
C GLN A 135 35.93 -12.25 -1.79
N VAL A 136 34.74 -12.09 -1.21
CA VAL A 136 34.42 -10.98 -0.29
C VAL A 136 35.27 -11.06 0.98
N VAL A 137 35.43 -12.26 1.55
CA VAL A 137 36.28 -12.46 2.73
C VAL A 137 37.74 -12.16 2.39
N LYS A 138 38.27 -12.67 1.27
CA LYS A 138 39.64 -12.41 0.81
C LYS A 138 39.94 -10.94 0.56
N ASN A 139 38.96 -10.20 0.03
CA ASN A 139 39.10 -8.77 -0.29
C ASN A 139 38.86 -7.85 0.92
N SER A 140 38.53 -8.40 2.09
CA SER A 140 38.21 -7.60 3.28
C SER A 140 39.47 -7.17 4.03
N HIS A 141 39.40 -5.98 4.64
CA HIS A 141 40.51 -5.35 5.35
C HIS A 141 41.08 -6.18 6.51
N ASN A 142 40.23 -6.94 7.18
CA ASN A 142 40.63 -7.87 8.23
C ASN A 142 39.59 -9.00 8.34
N PHE A 143 39.98 -10.02 9.09
CA PHE A 143 39.17 -11.21 9.35
C PHE A 143 37.76 -10.91 9.86
N VAL A 144 37.63 -10.07 10.91
CA VAL A 144 36.33 -9.75 11.52
C VAL A 144 35.41 -9.07 10.50
N HIS A 145 35.97 -8.21 9.66
CA HIS A 145 35.24 -7.55 8.59
C HIS A 145 34.80 -8.54 7.51
N GLY A 146 35.70 -9.44 7.10
CA GLY A 146 35.38 -10.50 6.13
C GLY A 146 34.25 -11.41 6.63
N LEU A 147 34.33 -11.85 7.88
CA LEU A 147 33.30 -12.67 8.54
C LEU A 147 31.93 -11.98 8.53
N ARG A 148 31.85 -10.73 9.01
CA ARG A 148 30.59 -9.96 9.03
C ARG A 148 30.03 -9.74 7.64
N ASN A 149 30.88 -9.46 6.66
CA ASN A 149 30.47 -9.26 5.28
C ASN A 149 29.95 -10.55 4.65
N ALA A 150 30.56 -11.70 4.95
CA ALA A 150 30.04 -13.00 4.53
C ALA A 150 28.67 -13.30 5.17
N GLN A 151 28.51 -13.09 6.49
CA GLN A 151 27.24 -13.26 7.19
C GLN A 151 26.13 -12.40 6.58
N LYS A 152 26.39 -11.10 6.35
CA LYS A 152 25.44 -10.17 5.70
C LYS A 152 25.04 -10.63 4.32
N LEU A 153 25.97 -11.14 3.52
CA LEU A 153 25.66 -11.62 2.18
C LEU A 153 24.85 -12.93 2.22
N ILE A 154 25.20 -13.88 3.11
CA ILE A 154 24.47 -15.15 3.26
C ILE A 154 23.00 -14.90 3.58
N ILE A 155 22.67 -14.00 4.50
CA ILE A 155 21.27 -13.72 4.86
C ILE A 155 20.44 -13.13 3.71
N THR A 156 21.10 -12.59 2.67
CA THR A 156 20.40 -12.12 1.46
C THR A 156 20.11 -13.23 0.45
N THR A 157 20.68 -14.42 0.63
CA THR A 157 20.61 -15.50 -0.36
C THR A 157 19.32 -16.32 -0.23
N PRO A 158 18.79 -16.88 -1.33
CA PRO A 158 17.67 -17.82 -1.26
C PRO A 158 18.02 -19.10 -0.50
N GLU A 159 19.29 -19.50 -0.44
CA GLU A 159 19.78 -20.64 0.36
C GLU A 159 19.54 -20.46 1.87
N TYR A 160 19.66 -19.22 2.37
CA TYR A 160 19.34 -18.90 3.78
C TYR A 160 17.83 -18.76 4.00
N GLN A 161 17.11 -18.17 3.04
CA GLN A 161 15.73 -17.74 3.19
C GLN A 161 14.69 -18.81 2.84
N SER A 162 15.14 -19.96 2.37
CA SER A 162 14.30 -21.13 2.10
C SER A 162 15.01 -22.38 2.60
N THR A 163 14.27 -23.47 2.79
CA THR A 163 14.82 -24.80 3.14
C THR A 163 15.13 -25.67 1.92
N SER A 164 14.79 -25.19 0.72
CA SER A 164 15.00 -25.91 -0.55
C SER A 164 16.47 -25.90 -1.00
N VAL A 165 16.86 -26.89 -1.82
CA VAL A 165 18.18 -26.88 -2.48
C VAL A 165 18.13 -25.92 -3.66
N VAL A 166 18.82 -24.79 -3.59
CA VAL A 166 18.84 -23.82 -4.68
C VAL A 166 19.78 -24.28 -5.79
N ARG A 167 19.30 -24.29 -7.04
CA ARG A 167 20.13 -24.44 -8.23
C ARG A 167 20.03 -23.20 -9.09
N ARG A 168 21.18 -22.62 -9.42
CA ARG A 168 21.20 -21.39 -10.21
C ARG A 168 21.07 -21.70 -11.68
N ARG A 169 20.21 -20.94 -12.36
CA ARG A 169 20.19 -20.89 -13.82
C ARG A 169 21.30 -19.93 -14.28
N VAL A 170 22.09 -20.35 -15.27
CA VAL A 170 23.09 -19.48 -15.90
C VAL A 170 22.38 -18.32 -16.60
N GLY A 171 22.72 -17.09 -16.25
CA GLY A 171 22.15 -15.87 -16.82
C GLY A 171 21.92 -14.78 -15.77
N PHE A 172 21.61 -13.57 -16.24
CA PHE A 172 21.12 -12.47 -15.40
C PHE A 172 19.59 -12.45 -15.44
N ARG A 173 18.95 -12.02 -14.36
CA ARG A 173 17.52 -11.66 -14.44
C ARG A 173 17.44 -10.52 -15.44
N VAL A 174 16.64 -10.69 -16.49
CA VAL A 174 16.55 -9.71 -17.59
C VAL A 174 16.19 -8.36 -17.00
N LYS A 175 17.08 -7.38 -17.17
CA LYS A 175 16.76 -5.99 -16.84
C LYS A 175 15.60 -5.58 -17.77
N PRO A 176 14.52 -4.97 -17.26
CA PRO A 176 13.48 -4.43 -18.14
C PRO A 176 14.15 -3.58 -19.23
N SER A 177 13.80 -3.84 -20.49
CA SER A 177 14.35 -3.07 -21.62
C SER A 177 14.03 -1.59 -21.43
N ASP A 178 14.91 -0.73 -21.93
CA ASP A 178 14.59 0.69 -21.98
C ASP A 178 13.33 0.87 -22.83
N LEU A 179 12.28 1.42 -22.21
CA LEU A 179 11.01 1.62 -22.89
C LEU A 179 11.21 2.58 -24.07
N PRO A 180 10.51 2.37 -25.19
CA PRO A 180 10.48 3.35 -26.27
C PRO A 180 9.91 4.68 -25.75
N PRO A 181 10.17 5.82 -26.41
CA PRO A 181 9.50 7.06 -26.08
C PRO A 181 7.97 6.87 -26.11
N PRO A 182 7.22 7.45 -25.14
CA PRO A 182 5.78 7.29 -25.09
C PRO A 182 5.15 7.92 -26.35
N THR A 183 4.24 7.20 -26.97
CA THR A 183 3.53 7.63 -28.20
C THR A 183 2.10 8.08 -27.91
N LYS A 184 1.58 7.78 -26.71
CA LYS A 184 0.21 8.05 -26.29
C LYS A 184 0.16 9.03 -25.12
N LYS A 185 -0.97 9.74 -25.00
CA LYS A 185 -1.22 10.72 -23.92
C LYS A 185 -1.20 10.03 -22.57
N TYR A 186 -0.50 10.60 -21.58
CA TYR A 186 -0.47 10.10 -20.20
C TYR A 186 -1.85 10.16 -19.50
N ARG A 187 -2.19 9.17 -18.68
CA ARG A 187 -3.34 9.17 -17.75
C ARG A 187 -2.95 8.46 -16.45
N ALA A 188 -3.45 8.96 -15.32
CA ALA A 188 -3.28 8.32 -14.03
C ALA A 188 -4.60 8.18 -13.27
N LEU A 189 -4.74 7.04 -12.61
CA LEU A 189 -5.76 6.76 -11.62
C LEU A 189 -5.09 6.67 -10.24
N VAL A 190 -5.66 7.32 -9.23
CA VAL A 190 -5.22 7.24 -7.84
C VAL A 190 -6.37 6.70 -7.00
N HIS A 191 -6.24 5.48 -6.50
CA HIS A 191 -7.19 4.86 -5.59
C HIS A 191 -6.78 5.18 -4.15
N ILE A 192 -7.68 5.80 -3.39
CA ILE A 192 -7.55 6.03 -1.95
C ILE A 192 -8.55 5.11 -1.23
N MET A 193 -8.05 4.06 -0.60
CA MET A 193 -8.87 3.18 0.23
C MET A 193 -8.93 3.70 1.67
N LEU A 194 -10.15 3.90 2.18
CA LEU A 194 -10.41 4.23 3.57
C LEU A 194 -10.69 2.94 4.34
N ASN A 195 -9.67 2.37 4.99
CA ASN A 195 -9.75 1.08 5.66
C ASN A 195 -10.53 1.21 6.98
N GLY A 196 -11.60 0.42 7.12
CA GLY A 196 -12.42 0.31 8.32
C GLY A 196 -13.93 0.50 8.10
N GLY A 197 -14.37 0.70 6.86
CA GLY A 197 -15.75 1.06 6.55
C GLY A 197 -16.03 2.53 6.88
N ALA A 198 -15.86 3.43 5.91
CA ALA A 198 -16.07 4.85 6.13
C ALA A 198 -17.55 5.16 6.41
N ASP A 199 -17.81 5.99 7.43
CA ASP A 199 -19.14 6.52 7.73
C ASP A 199 -19.55 7.61 6.72
N SER A 200 -19.79 7.16 5.49
CA SER A 200 -20.10 8.02 4.35
C SER A 200 -21.44 8.73 4.45
N PHE A 201 -22.34 8.25 5.32
CA PHE A 201 -23.59 8.93 5.63
C PHE A 201 -23.36 10.23 6.42
N ASN A 202 -22.18 10.40 7.02
CA ASN A 202 -21.74 11.66 7.62
C ASN A 202 -20.80 12.48 6.71
N ILE A 203 -20.55 12.05 5.47
CA ILE A 203 -19.76 12.77 4.47
C ILE A 203 -20.68 13.61 3.58
N VAL A 204 -21.69 12.98 2.96
CA VAL A 204 -22.69 13.64 2.12
C VAL A 204 -24.08 13.35 2.68
N ILE A 205 -24.80 14.39 3.08
CA ILE A 205 -25.97 14.31 3.96
C ILE A 205 -27.19 14.96 3.27
N PRO A 206 -28.40 14.39 3.34
CA PRO A 206 -29.62 15.05 2.87
C PRO A 206 -29.81 16.43 3.50
N HIS A 207 -30.14 17.47 2.72
CA HIS A 207 -30.21 18.84 3.26
C HIS A 207 -31.55 19.55 3.03
N SER A 208 -31.98 19.72 1.77
CA SER A 208 -33.25 20.40 1.45
C SER A 208 -33.79 20.06 0.05
N GLY A 209 -35.08 20.38 -0.17
CA GLY A 209 -35.80 19.97 -1.38
C GLY A 209 -35.93 18.45 -1.47
N CYS A 210 -36.17 17.81 -0.33
CA CYS A 210 -36.15 16.37 -0.16
C CYS A 210 -37.54 15.75 -0.18
N THR A 211 -37.63 14.47 -0.55
CA THR A 211 -38.75 13.62 -0.15
C THR A 211 -38.75 13.47 1.38
N HIS A 212 -39.94 13.30 1.97
CA HIS A 212 -40.06 13.27 3.44
C HIS A 212 -39.21 12.16 4.08
N THR A 213 -39.13 10.98 3.44
CA THR A 213 -38.37 9.83 3.95
C THR A 213 -36.86 10.02 3.89
N THR A 214 -36.35 10.80 2.94
CA THR A 214 -34.92 11.11 2.78
C THR A 214 -34.67 12.59 3.09
N SER A 215 -35.01 13.04 4.31
CA SER A 215 -34.86 14.43 4.74
C SER A 215 -33.73 14.62 5.77
N PHE A 216 -33.26 15.86 5.95
CA PHE A 216 -32.29 16.17 7.01
C PHE A 216 -32.83 15.83 8.40
N ASP A 217 -34.12 16.08 8.67
CA ASP A 217 -34.72 15.80 9.98
C ASP A 217 -34.81 14.29 10.22
N ALA A 218 -35.16 13.51 9.20
CA ALA A 218 -35.12 12.05 9.26
C ALA A 218 -33.69 11.55 9.52
N TYR A 219 -32.70 12.05 8.78
CA TYR A 219 -31.29 11.78 9.03
C TYR A 219 -30.90 12.09 10.48
N SER A 220 -31.17 13.31 10.96
CA SER A 220 -30.77 13.73 12.31
C SER A 220 -31.39 12.85 13.38
N LYS A 221 -32.65 12.41 13.20
CA LYS A 221 -33.33 11.50 14.13
C LYS A 221 -32.70 10.11 14.13
N ILE A 222 -32.41 9.55 12.96
CA ILE A 222 -31.86 8.18 12.80
C ILE A 222 -30.42 8.10 13.30
N ARG A 223 -29.60 9.11 12.97
CA ARG A 223 -28.19 9.17 13.36
C ARG A 223 -28.02 9.49 14.84
N GLY A 224 -28.98 10.17 15.47
CA GLY A 224 -28.97 10.48 16.89
C GLY A 224 -27.67 11.18 17.32
N VAL A 225 -26.94 10.56 18.25
CA VAL A 225 -25.70 11.11 18.82
C VAL A 225 -24.55 11.26 17.82
N VAL A 226 -24.57 10.54 16.69
CA VAL A 226 -23.55 10.66 15.63
C VAL A 226 -24.00 11.53 14.46
N ALA A 227 -25.14 12.23 14.58
CA ALA A 227 -25.62 13.15 13.55
C ALA A 227 -24.72 14.38 13.43
N ILE A 228 -24.42 14.79 12.19
CA ILE A 228 -23.76 16.07 11.93
C ILE A 228 -24.82 17.18 11.88
N PRO A 229 -24.69 18.24 12.70
CA PRO A 229 -25.67 19.32 12.72
C PRO A 229 -25.63 20.10 11.40
N LYS A 230 -26.78 20.64 10.99
CA LYS A 230 -26.94 21.35 9.71
C LYS A 230 -25.99 22.54 9.55
N THR A 231 -25.61 23.17 10.66
CA THR A 231 -24.66 24.30 10.73
C THR A 231 -23.22 23.92 10.39
N LYS A 232 -22.91 22.62 10.36
CA LYS A 232 -21.60 22.04 10.01
C LYS A 232 -21.57 21.47 8.59
N LEU A 233 -22.47 21.91 7.71
CA LEU A 233 -22.61 21.41 6.36
C LEU A 233 -22.45 22.52 5.31
N ASN A 234 -21.60 22.28 4.32
CA ASN A 234 -21.49 23.06 3.11
C ASN A 234 -22.50 22.56 2.06
N VAL A 235 -23.42 23.41 1.61
CA VAL A 235 -24.53 23.00 0.73
C VAL A 235 -24.07 22.79 -0.72
N ILE A 236 -24.31 21.60 -1.26
CA ILE A 236 -24.08 21.24 -2.66
C ILE A 236 -25.41 20.91 -3.37
N ASN A 237 -25.50 21.21 -4.67
CA ASN A 237 -26.68 20.90 -5.47
C ASN A 237 -26.55 19.53 -6.14
N ALA A 238 -27.63 18.75 -6.16
CA ALA A 238 -27.75 17.58 -7.01
C ALA A 238 -28.32 18.00 -8.37
N VAL A 239 -27.55 17.78 -9.44
CA VAL A 239 -27.99 18.13 -10.81
C VAL A 239 -28.84 17.02 -11.44
N ASN A 240 -28.67 15.78 -10.98
CA ASN A 240 -29.44 14.62 -11.43
C ASN A 240 -30.62 14.36 -10.49
N ALA A 241 -31.59 13.56 -10.96
CA ALA A 241 -32.72 13.12 -10.13
C ALA A 241 -32.20 12.36 -8.90
N GLN A 242 -32.39 12.97 -7.73
CA GLN A 242 -32.04 12.44 -6.41
C GLN A 242 -33.20 12.69 -5.44
N PRO A 243 -33.29 11.94 -4.32
CA PRO A 243 -34.30 12.18 -3.30
C PRO A 243 -34.32 13.61 -2.76
N CYS A 244 -33.19 14.31 -2.79
CA CYS A 244 -33.08 15.73 -2.47
C CYS A 244 -32.53 16.55 -3.63
N ALA A 245 -33.03 17.78 -3.79
CA ALA A 245 -32.41 18.77 -4.67
C ALA A 245 -31.04 19.25 -4.14
N ARG A 246 -30.86 19.28 -2.81
CA ARG A 246 -29.64 19.75 -2.15
C ARG A 246 -29.19 18.79 -1.06
N TYR A 247 -27.87 18.62 -1.00
CA TYR A 247 -27.16 17.84 0.02
C TYR A 247 -26.18 18.75 0.77
N GLY A 248 -25.80 18.35 1.97
CA GLY A 248 -24.77 18.98 2.77
C GLY A 248 -23.52 18.11 2.75
N LEU A 249 -22.39 18.68 2.34
CA LEU A 249 -21.08 18.09 2.49
C LEU A 249 -20.51 18.50 3.85
N ASN A 250 -19.95 17.55 4.59
CA ASN A 250 -19.33 17.81 5.89
C ASN A 250 -18.31 18.96 5.81
N ASP A 251 -18.37 19.92 6.76
CA ASP A 251 -17.50 21.11 6.75
C ASP A 251 -16.01 20.81 7.01
N ALA A 252 -15.68 19.59 7.44
CA ALA A 252 -14.32 19.07 7.49
C ALA A 252 -13.69 18.83 6.10
N LEU A 253 -14.48 18.91 5.01
CA LEU A 253 -14.05 18.72 3.62
C LEU A 253 -14.18 20.01 2.77
N PRO A 254 -13.61 21.16 3.19
CA PRO A 254 -13.80 22.42 2.50
C PRO A 254 -13.18 22.44 1.09
N TYR A 255 -12.11 21.70 0.83
CA TYR A 255 -11.51 21.63 -0.50
C TYR A 255 -12.30 20.72 -1.44
N LEU A 256 -12.77 19.56 -0.97
CA LEU A 256 -13.67 18.72 -1.77
C LEU A 256 -14.94 19.48 -2.18
N TYR A 257 -15.49 20.29 -1.26
CA TYR A 257 -16.59 21.21 -1.57
C TYR A 257 -16.27 22.17 -2.73
N GLN A 258 -15.06 22.75 -2.74
CA GLN A 258 -14.63 23.61 -3.84
C GLN A 258 -14.50 22.84 -5.17
N LEU A 259 -13.97 21.61 -5.14
CA LEU A 259 -13.85 20.78 -6.34
C LEU A 259 -15.23 20.42 -6.92
N TYR A 260 -16.18 20.05 -6.06
CA TYR A 260 -17.54 19.74 -6.50
C TYR A 260 -18.18 20.93 -7.23
N ASN A 261 -18.10 22.13 -6.64
CA ASN A 261 -18.63 23.35 -7.23
C ASN A 261 -17.92 23.78 -8.52
N LYS A 262 -16.63 23.46 -8.66
CA LYS A 262 -15.86 23.63 -9.90
C LYS A 262 -16.15 22.55 -10.95
N LYS A 263 -17.00 21.56 -10.63
CA LYS A 263 -17.27 20.37 -11.45
C LYS A 263 -16.04 19.49 -11.67
N ASP A 264 -15.08 19.55 -10.76
CA ASP A 264 -13.88 18.71 -10.70
C ASP A 264 -14.09 17.49 -9.76
N ALA A 265 -15.24 17.37 -9.09
CA ALA A 265 -15.57 16.23 -8.23
C ALA A 265 -17.04 15.84 -8.32
N LEU A 266 -17.34 14.56 -8.07
CA LEU A 266 -18.69 14.00 -7.99
C LEU A 266 -18.77 12.96 -6.87
N PHE A 267 -20.00 12.59 -6.49
CA PHE A 267 -20.27 11.44 -5.63
C PHE A 267 -20.93 10.30 -6.41
N VAL A 268 -20.75 9.08 -5.93
CA VAL A 268 -21.52 7.91 -6.31
C VAL A 268 -22.17 7.37 -5.04
N ALA A 269 -23.49 7.36 -5.00
CA ALA A 269 -24.27 7.05 -3.81
C ALA A 269 -24.87 5.65 -3.88
N GLY A 270 -24.97 5.02 -2.72
CA GLY A 270 -25.66 3.74 -2.56
C GLY A 270 -24.90 2.53 -3.12
N VAL A 271 -23.57 2.53 -3.01
CA VAL A 271 -22.68 1.50 -3.58
C VAL A 271 -22.22 0.50 -2.52
N GLY A 272 -22.11 -0.77 -2.90
CA GLY A 272 -21.50 -1.80 -2.08
C GLY A 272 -21.42 -3.13 -2.81
N THR A 273 -20.91 -4.17 -2.16
CA THR A 273 -20.75 -5.50 -2.78
C THR A 273 -22.11 -6.14 -3.06
N LEU A 274 -22.40 -6.51 -4.31
CA LEU A 274 -23.65 -7.20 -4.68
C LEU A 274 -23.34 -8.29 -5.72
N SER A 275 -23.87 -9.49 -5.52
CA SER A 275 -23.85 -10.55 -6.54
C SER A 275 -25.00 -10.49 -7.51
N GLU A 276 -26.14 -9.98 -7.06
CA GLU A 276 -27.37 -9.87 -7.83
C GLU A 276 -28.29 -8.82 -7.18
N PRO A 277 -29.36 -8.39 -7.88
CA PRO A 277 -30.37 -7.53 -7.26
C PRO A 277 -30.88 -8.11 -5.93
N THR A 278 -30.77 -7.32 -4.86
CA THR A 278 -30.99 -7.78 -3.48
C THR A 278 -32.01 -6.91 -2.75
N ASP A 279 -32.85 -7.53 -1.92
CA ASP A 279 -33.87 -6.92 -1.07
C ASP A 279 -33.97 -7.65 0.29
N GLN A 280 -34.90 -7.21 1.15
CA GLN A 280 -35.11 -7.81 2.48
C GLN A 280 -35.47 -9.30 2.45
N SER A 281 -36.06 -9.81 1.36
CA SER A 281 -36.51 -11.19 1.25
C SER A 281 -35.39 -12.16 0.82
N ASN A 282 -34.38 -11.67 0.07
CA ASN A 282 -33.32 -12.52 -0.48
C ASN A 282 -31.91 -12.23 0.06
N TRP A 283 -31.68 -11.15 0.81
CA TRP A 283 -30.31 -10.77 1.23
C TRP A 283 -29.57 -11.87 2.00
N GLN A 284 -30.26 -12.61 2.88
CA GLN A 284 -29.64 -13.68 3.66
C GLN A 284 -29.16 -14.81 2.74
N LYS A 285 -29.99 -15.21 1.77
CA LYS A 285 -29.63 -16.25 0.80
C LYS A 285 -28.40 -15.83 -0.02
N ASN A 286 -28.34 -14.57 -0.40
CA ASN A 286 -27.24 -14.02 -1.22
C ASN A 286 -25.96 -13.86 -0.39
N HIS A 287 -26.10 -13.58 0.91
CA HIS A 287 -25.01 -13.45 1.88
C HIS A 287 -24.32 -14.80 2.21
N PHE A 288 -25.08 -15.87 2.43
CA PHE A 288 -24.51 -17.14 2.89
C PHE A 288 -23.81 -17.98 1.79
N GLY A 289 -23.82 -17.54 0.52
CA GLY A 289 -23.27 -18.32 -0.60
C GLY A 289 -22.14 -17.67 -1.40
N ILE A 290 -22.13 -16.33 -1.54
CA ILE A 290 -21.23 -15.64 -2.49
C ILE A 290 -20.56 -14.42 -1.84
N VAL A 291 -21.32 -13.52 -1.21
CA VAL A 291 -20.79 -12.28 -0.63
C VAL A 291 -20.78 -12.35 0.89
N GLN A 292 -19.60 -12.33 1.52
CA GLN A 292 -19.50 -12.30 2.98
C GLN A 292 -19.51 -10.86 3.49
N LEU A 293 -20.72 -10.36 3.76
CA LEU A 293 -20.97 -9.04 4.32
C LEU A 293 -20.39 -8.88 5.73
N PHE A 294 -20.05 -7.64 6.06
CA PHE A 294 -19.60 -7.17 7.38
C PHE A 294 -18.22 -7.68 7.82
N ALA A 295 -17.47 -8.33 6.94
CA ALA A 295 -16.11 -8.79 7.19
C ALA A 295 -15.11 -7.92 6.42
N HIS A 296 -14.19 -7.24 7.14
CA HIS A 296 -13.21 -6.34 6.53
C HIS A 296 -12.39 -7.00 5.42
N ASN A 297 -11.75 -8.14 5.72
CA ASN A 297 -10.97 -8.88 4.72
C ASN A 297 -11.79 -9.18 3.47
N LYS A 298 -12.97 -9.79 3.63
CA LYS A 298 -13.71 -10.27 2.48
C LYS A 298 -14.34 -9.14 1.68
N GLN A 299 -14.87 -8.10 2.31
CA GLN A 299 -15.41 -6.96 1.57
C GLN A 299 -14.31 -6.06 0.99
N GLN A 300 -13.13 -6.00 1.60
CA GLN A 300 -11.97 -5.36 0.98
C GLN A 300 -11.60 -6.12 -0.29
N THR A 301 -11.40 -7.44 -0.20
CA THR A 301 -11.16 -8.32 -1.34
C THR A 301 -12.22 -8.14 -2.43
N ASP A 302 -13.51 -8.20 -2.08
CA ASP A 302 -14.60 -8.10 -3.06
C ASP A 302 -14.64 -6.71 -3.73
N SER A 303 -14.34 -5.63 -2.99
CA SER A 303 -14.28 -4.27 -3.53
C SER A 303 -13.06 -4.01 -4.42
N GLU A 304 -11.91 -4.60 -4.09
CA GLU A 304 -10.64 -4.41 -4.79
C GLU A 304 -10.50 -5.35 -5.99
N GLN A 305 -10.99 -6.58 -5.87
CA GLN A 305 -10.97 -7.57 -6.93
C GLN A 305 -12.11 -7.37 -7.90
N VAL A 306 -13.32 -6.99 -7.44
CA VAL A 306 -14.53 -6.91 -8.29
C VAL A 306 -14.67 -8.20 -9.11
N ASP A 307 -14.59 -9.32 -8.41
CA ASP A 307 -14.58 -10.68 -8.97
C ASP A 307 -15.22 -11.67 -7.99
N ILE A 308 -16.43 -11.33 -7.54
CA ILE A 308 -17.19 -12.09 -6.55
C ILE A 308 -17.52 -13.52 -7.01
N PHE A 309 -17.51 -13.78 -8.32
CA PHE A 309 -17.73 -15.10 -8.91
C PHE A 309 -16.42 -15.86 -9.18
N GLN A 310 -15.26 -15.26 -8.86
CA GLN A 310 -13.94 -15.86 -9.01
C GLN A 310 -13.67 -16.32 -10.45
N GLU A 311 -14.05 -15.50 -11.43
CA GLU A 311 -13.76 -15.73 -12.84
C GLU A 311 -12.26 -15.48 -13.15
N TYR A 312 -11.63 -14.59 -12.38
CA TYR A 312 -10.23 -14.19 -12.49
C TYR A 312 -9.53 -14.21 -11.12
N PRO A 313 -9.51 -15.38 -10.45
CA PRO A 313 -9.14 -15.48 -9.04
C PRO A 313 -7.73 -14.93 -8.79
N GLY A 314 -7.59 -14.22 -7.67
CA GLY A 314 -6.31 -13.63 -7.23
C GLY A 314 -5.86 -12.43 -8.07
N THR A 315 -6.78 -11.76 -8.79
CA THR A 315 -6.46 -10.50 -9.49
C THR A 315 -7.33 -9.35 -9.02
N GLY A 316 -6.75 -8.17 -8.94
CA GLY A 316 -7.41 -6.89 -8.71
C GLY A 316 -7.93 -6.25 -9.99
N ILE A 317 -9.03 -5.51 -9.90
CA ILE A 317 -9.57 -4.81 -11.09
C ILE A 317 -8.59 -3.78 -11.66
N GLY A 318 -7.81 -3.09 -10.82
CA GLY A 318 -6.76 -2.15 -11.26
C GLY A 318 -5.63 -2.85 -12.00
N GLY A 319 -5.17 -3.99 -11.48
CA GLY A 319 -4.20 -4.86 -12.13
C GLY A 319 -4.69 -5.42 -13.47
N ARG A 320 -5.95 -5.88 -13.55
CA ARG A 320 -6.58 -6.33 -14.80
C ARG A 320 -6.71 -5.22 -15.84
N ILE A 321 -7.10 -4.00 -15.44
CA ILE A 321 -7.17 -2.83 -16.32
C ILE A 321 -5.78 -2.55 -16.92
N LEU A 322 -4.74 -2.47 -16.09
CA LEU A 322 -3.38 -2.21 -16.58
C LEU A 322 -2.84 -3.35 -17.45
N SER A 323 -3.08 -4.61 -17.07
CA SER A 323 -2.67 -5.78 -17.88
C SER A 323 -3.31 -5.74 -19.27
N THR A 324 -4.59 -5.39 -19.34
CA THR A 324 -5.32 -5.24 -20.61
C THR A 324 -4.76 -4.09 -21.45
N LEU A 325 -4.49 -2.94 -20.84
CA LEU A 325 -3.88 -1.79 -21.54
C LEU A 325 -2.48 -2.12 -22.05
N GLN A 326 -1.68 -2.86 -21.29
CA GLN A 326 -0.34 -3.28 -21.70
C GLN A 326 -0.40 -4.19 -22.94
N LYS A 327 -1.32 -5.16 -22.95
CA LYS A 327 -1.58 -6.04 -24.12
C LYS A 327 -2.03 -5.24 -25.36
N ASN A 328 -2.60 -4.06 -25.16
CA ASN A 328 -2.99 -3.11 -26.23
C ASN A 328 -1.88 -2.06 -26.52
N GLY A 329 -0.64 -2.35 -26.15
CA GLY A 329 0.56 -1.57 -26.48
C GLY A 329 0.68 -0.25 -25.72
N TYR A 330 0.02 -0.08 -24.57
CA TYR A 330 0.28 1.04 -23.68
C TYR A 330 1.44 0.74 -22.73
N GLU A 331 2.26 1.76 -22.45
CA GLU A 331 3.25 1.67 -21.38
C GLU A 331 2.59 1.89 -20.02
N THR A 332 2.48 0.81 -19.23
CA THR A 332 1.71 0.76 -17.99
C THR A 332 2.60 0.68 -16.75
N SER A 333 2.10 1.16 -15.61
CA SER A 333 2.76 0.97 -14.31
C SER A 333 1.74 0.90 -13.18
N ALA A 334 1.89 -0.13 -12.32
CA ALA A 334 1.14 -0.28 -11.08
C ALA A 334 2.04 0.10 -9.89
N LEU A 335 1.60 1.02 -9.05
CA LEU A 335 2.40 1.53 -7.94
C LEU A 335 1.56 1.60 -6.66
N SER A 336 2.05 0.99 -5.59
CA SER A 336 1.44 1.09 -4.26
C SER A 336 2.33 1.88 -3.33
N VAL A 337 1.76 2.83 -2.60
CA VAL A 337 2.44 3.52 -1.50
C VAL A 337 1.78 3.07 -0.21
N GLY A 338 2.56 2.56 0.75
CA GLY A 338 2.03 2.15 2.06
C GLY A 338 1.73 0.65 2.23
N GLY A 339 1.84 -0.19 1.21
CA GLY A 339 1.71 -1.64 1.43
C GLY A 339 1.36 -2.47 0.19
N VAL A 340 0.99 -3.73 0.43
CA VAL A 340 0.35 -4.57 -0.58
C VAL A 340 -1.06 -4.06 -0.88
N SER A 341 -1.59 -4.40 -2.05
CA SER A 341 -2.90 -4.00 -2.51
C SER A 341 -3.42 -5.06 -3.46
N GLU A 342 -4.52 -5.72 -3.11
CA GLU A 342 -5.16 -6.71 -3.98
C GLU A 342 -5.67 -6.03 -5.25
N PHE A 343 -6.10 -4.77 -5.17
CA PHE A 343 -6.56 -3.95 -6.29
C PHE A 343 -5.55 -3.87 -7.44
N LEU A 344 -4.25 -3.92 -7.15
CA LEU A 344 -3.19 -3.84 -8.15
C LEU A 344 -2.73 -5.20 -8.68
N ASP A 345 -3.19 -6.32 -8.09
CA ASP A 345 -2.74 -7.66 -8.47
C ASP A 345 -3.21 -8.02 -9.89
N GLY A 346 -2.29 -8.56 -10.69
CA GLY A 346 -2.53 -8.91 -12.08
C GLY A 346 -1.26 -9.34 -12.80
N ASP A 347 -1.34 -9.48 -14.12
CA ASP A 347 -0.22 -9.84 -15.00
C ASP A 347 0.68 -8.63 -15.31
N ILE A 348 1.04 -7.87 -14.26
CA ILE A 348 1.89 -6.69 -14.30
C ILE A 348 2.74 -6.61 -13.02
N ALA A 349 3.96 -6.08 -13.13
CA ALA A 349 4.80 -5.84 -11.96
C ALA A 349 4.31 -4.64 -11.15
N ILE A 350 4.19 -4.82 -9.83
CA ILE A 350 3.84 -3.78 -8.88
C ILE A 350 5.11 -3.22 -8.23
N ALA A 351 5.26 -1.90 -8.23
CA ALA A 351 6.31 -1.20 -7.50
C ALA A 351 5.78 -0.68 -6.16
N PHE A 352 6.53 -0.89 -5.08
CA PHE A 352 6.12 -0.53 -3.72
C PHE A 352 6.97 0.62 -3.16
N PHE A 353 6.31 1.56 -2.48
CA PHE A 353 6.94 2.74 -1.91
C PHE A 353 6.59 2.92 -0.45
N ASP A 354 7.56 3.42 0.30
CA ASP A 354 7.41 3.85 1.68
C ASP A 354 6.65 5.20 1.72
N PRO A 355 5.61 5.36 2.54
CA PRO A 355 4.87 6.62 2.66
C PRO A 355 5.77 7.82 2.97
N SER A 356 6.70 7.67 3.89
CA SER A 356 7.49 8.78 4.44
C SER A 356 8.70 9.13 3.57
N THR A 357 9.38 8.11 3.04
CA THR A 357 10.67 8.25 2.36
C THR A 357 10.60 7.95 0.85
N GLY A 358 9.49 7.40 0.37
CA GLY A 358 9.31 6.94 -1.01
C GLY A 358 10.13 5.69 -1.30
N VAL A 359 11.40 5.87 -1.64
CA VAL A 359 12.28 4.77 -2.07
C VAL A 359 13.29 4.43 -0.99
N GLN A 360 13.20 3.22 -0.44
CA GLN A 360 14.21 2.67 0.46
C GLN A 360 15.47 2.26 -0.29
N LYS A 361 16.63 2.41 0.35
CA LYS A 361 17.93 1.97 -0.18
C LYS A 361 18.65 1.09 0.81
N LEU A 362 19.41 0.14 0.29
CA LEU A 362 20.36 -0.62 1.09
C LEU A 362 21.44 0.35 1.61
N HIS A 363 21.57 0.48 2.93
CA HIS A 363 22.51 1.40 3.53
C HIS A 363 23.95 0.92 3.29
N PRO A 364 24.89 1.81 2.90
CA PRO A 364 26.28 1.42 2.68
C PRO A 364 27.09 1.32 3.99
N ILE A 365 26.64 1.93 5.09
CA ILE A 365 27.42 2.11 6.32
C ILE A 365 27.43 0.88 7.28
N PRO A 366 26.73 -0.23 7.00
CA PRO A 366 27.15 -1.52 7.56
C PRO A 366 28.31 -2.18 6.79
N TYR A 367 28.64 -1.81 5.54
CA TYR A 367 29.60 -2.56 4.68
C TYR A 367 30.85 -1.77 4.23
N GLU A 368 30.93 -0.46 4.47
CA GLU A 368 32.01 0.44 4.00
C GLU A 368 32.04 0.69 2.47
N ARG A 369 31.35 -0.14 1.67
CA ARG A 369 31.15 -0.04 0.21
C ARG A 369 29.74 -0.48 -0.18
N ASP A 370 29.28 -0.13 -1.38
CA ASP A 370 28.00 -0.61 -1.91
C ASP A 370 28.11 -2.10 -2.32
N ILE A 371 27.27 -2.95 -1.73
CA ILE A 371 27.17 -4.39 -2.05
C ILE A 371 25.98 -4.76 -2.90
N SER A 372 25.17 -3.79 -3.28
CA SER A 372 23.92 -4.05 -3.95
C SER A 372 24.15 -4.89 -5.22
N ASP A 373 25.28 -4.71 -5.91
CA ASP A 373 25.66 -5.55 -7.07
C ASP A 373 26.01 -6.99 -6.69
N ILE A 374 26.64 -7.23 -5.54
CA ILE A 374 26.90 -8.58 -5.03
C ILE A 374 25.58 -9.23 -4.64
N VAL A 375 24.70 -8.52 -3.94
CA VAL A 375 23.37 -9.02 -3.54
C VAL A 375 22.52 -9.36 -4.76
N LEU A 376 22.49 -8.49 -5.78
CA LEU A 376 21.85 -8.76 -7.07
C LEU A 376 22.41 -10.01 -7.74
N ARG A 377 23.74 -10.16 -7.75
CA ARG A 377 24.39 -11.36 -8.29
C ARG A 377 24.01 -12.60 -7.50
N LEU A 378 24.00 -12.58 -6.17
CA LEU A 378 23.62 -13.74 -5.34
C LEU A 378 22.16 -14.14 -5.55
N ASN A 379 21.28 -13.18 -5.85
CA ASN A 379 19.85 -13.37 -6.09
C ASN A 379 19.46 -13.46 -7.58
N GLY A 380 20.32 -14.07 -8.41
CA GLY A 380 20.00 -14.31 -9.82
C GLY A 380 18.90 -15.36 -10.02
N PRO A 381 18.54 -15.69 -11.28
CA PRO A 381 17.47 -16.65 -11.56
C PRO A 381 17.83 -18.06 -11.08
N THR A 382 16.86 -18.76 -10.49
CA THR A 382 17.02 -20.15 -10.06
C THR A 382 16.29 -21.12 -10.99
N GLU A 383 16.67 -22.39 -10.97
CA GLU A 383 15.97 -23.47 -11.68
C GLU A 383 14.66 -23.83 -10.96
N PRO A 384 13.63 -24.38 -11.64
CA PRO A 384 12.38 -24.80 -11.00
C PRO A 384 12.56 -25.76 -9.81
N ILE A 385 13.58 -26.62 -9.84
CA ILE A 385 13.91 -27.54 -8.75
C ILE A 385 14.35 -26.84 -7.45
N SER A 386 14.64 -25.53 -7.51
CA SER A 386 15.05 -24.72 -6.37
C SER A 386 13.95 -24.42 -5.37
N GLY A 387 12.71 -24.82 -5.68
CA GLY A 387 11.53 -24.46 -4.92
C GLY A 387 11.02 -23.06 -5.24
N LEU A 388 9.70 -22.89 -5.15
CA LEU A 388 9.03 -21.63 -5.49
C LEU A 388 9.34 -20.50 -4.50
N PHE A 389 9.60 -20.83 -3.23
CA PHE A 389 9.95 -19.85 -2.20
C PHE A 389 11.34 -19.25 -2.43
N GLY A 390 12.35 -20.07 -2.71
CA GLY A 390 13.71 -19.60 -3.01
C GLY A 390 13.75 -18.69 -4.25
N GLU A 391 13.05 -19.09 -5.31
CA GLU A 391 12.93 -18.25 -6.51
C GLU A 391 12.13 -16.96 -6.23
N THR A 392 11.06 -17.03 -5.44
CA THR A 392 10.27 -15.86 -5.06
C THR A 392 11.10 -14.86 -4.27
N TRP A 393 11.85 -15.32 -3.26
CA TRP A 393 12.79 -14.49 -2.51
C TRP A 393 13.81 -13.82 -3.43
N ALA A 394 14.54 -14.62 -4.23
CA ALA A 394 15.59 -14.11 -5.10
C ALA A 394 15.06 -13.07 -6.09
N ARG A 395 13.87 -13.30 -6.65
CA ARG A 395 13.20 -12.36 -7.54
C ARG A 395 12.77 -11.08 -6.82
N LYS A 396 12.19 -11.16 -5.61
CA LYS A 396 11.74 -9.99 -4.83
C LYS A 396 12.92 -9.13 -4.37
N VAL A 397 14.03 -9.72 -3.92
CA VAL A 397 15.27 -8.99 -3.60
C VAL A 397 15.81 -8.29 -4.83
N HIS A 398 15.90 -9.01 -5.96
CA HIS A 398 16.40 -8.43 -7.19
C HIS A 398 15.53 -7.27 -7.69
N GLN A 399 14.21 -7.44 -7.64
CA GLN A 399 13.24 -6.40 -7.99
C GLN A 399 13.39 -5.19 -7.07
N ALA A 400 13.41 -5.37 -5.75
CA ALA A 400 13.51 -4.29 -4.79
C ALA A 400 14.76 -3.42 -4.99
N LEU A 401 15.93 -4.04 -5.18
CA LEU A 401 17.17 -3.30 -5.43
C LEU A 401 17.19 -2.61 -6.80
N SER A 402 16.63 -3.25 -7.83
CA SER A 402 16.55 -2.68 -9.18
C SER A 402 15.59 -1.48 -9.23
N ASP A 403 14.40 -1.64 -8.66
CA ASP A 403 13.38 -0.60 -8.56
C ASP A 403 13.90 0.57 -7.71
N SER A 404 14.56 0.29 -6.58
CA SER A 404 15.15 1.32 -5.74
C SER A 404 16.13 2.22 -6.51
N ARG A 405 17.03 1.63 -7.32
CA ARG A 405 17.95 2.42 -8.16
C ARG A 405 17.19 3.23 -9.22
N LYS A 406 16.27 2.59 -9.94
CA LYS A 406 15.51 3.21 -11.04
C LYS A 406 14.68 4.39 -10.55
N TYR A 407 13.86 4.17 -9.53
CA TYR A 407 12.93 5.19 -9.02
C TYR A 407 13.65 6.29 -8.27
N LYS A 408 14.68 5.99 -7.47
CA LYS A 408 15.42 7.06 -6.79
C LYS A 408 16.05 8.02 -7.80
N ALA A 409 16.73 7.51 -8.82
CA ALA A 409 17.36 8.38 -9.83
C ALA A 409 16.32 9.29 -10.50
N ALA A 410 15.15 8.76 -10.83
CA ALA A 410 14.05 9.55 -11.39
C ALA A 410 13.53 10.60 -10.40
N LEU A 411 13.27 10.22 -9.15
CA LEU A 411 12.75 11.13 -8.12
C LEU A 411 13.74 12.25 -7.78
N ASP A 412 15.04 11.95 -7.68
CA ASP A 412 16.08 12.94 -7.39
C ASP A 412 16.25 13.99 -8.49
N SER A 413 15.89 13.65 -9.72
CA SER A 413 16.01 14.55 -10.87
C SER A 413 14.89 15.60 -10.97
N VAL A 414 13.84 15.49 -10.13
CA VAL A 414 12.71 16.42 -10.15
C VAL A 414 12.39 16.94 -8.75
N LYS A 415 11.77 18.12 -8.69
CA LYS A 415 11.24 18.69 -7.44
C LYS A 415 9.75 18.97 -7.61
N ILE A 416 9.00 18.74 -6.54
CA ILE A 416 7.61 19.19 -6.37
C ILE A 416 7.62 20.55 -5.67
N GLN A 417 6.58 21.37 -5.90
CA GLN A 417 6.52 22.74 -5.38
C GLN A 417 5.63 22.82 -4.14
N THR A 418 4.57 22.02 -4.10
CA THR A 418 3.57 22.06 -3.02
C THR A 418 4.09 21.38 -1.76
N LYS A 419 3.87 22.01 -0.61
CA LYS A 419 4.03 21.38 0.71
C LYS A 419 2.84 20.47 0.99
N PHE A 420 3.10 19.23 1.37
CA PHE A 420 2.08 18.27 1.78
C PHE A 420 1.98 18.23 3.32
N PRO A 421 0.80 17.88 3.88
CA PRO A 421 0.67 17.69 5.32
C PRO A 421 1.50 16.49 5.78
N ASP A 422 2.06 16.58 6.98
CA ASP A 422 2.84 15.50 7.59
C ASP A 422 1.90 14.51 8.30
N THR A 423 1.11 13.82 7.49
CA THR A 423 0.17 12.77 7.92
C THR A 423 0.40 11.53 7.07
N TYR A 424 -0.18 10.39 7.46
CA TYR A 424 0.03 9.13 6.75
C TYR A 424 -0.44 9.21 5.29
N LEU A 425 -1.65 9.72 5.04
CA LEU A 425 -2.17 9.91 3.67
C LEU A 425 -1.45 11.06 2.96
N GLY A 426 -1.13 12.16 3.66
CA GLY A 426 -0.40 13.30 3.11
C GLY A 426 0.95 12.92 2.51
N ASN A 427 1.71 12.10 3.24
CA ASN A 427 3.00 11.58 2.82
C ASN A 427 2.87 10.61 1.62
N GLN A 428 1.85 9.75 1.59
CA GLN A 428 1.59 8.91 0.41
C GLN A 428 1.28 9.74 -0.84
N MET A 429 0.38 10.72 -0.71
CA MET A 429 -0.01 11.58 -1.84
C MET A 429 1.16 12.43 -2.35
N LYS A 430 2.09 12.83 -1.46
CA LYS A 430 3.36 13.48 -1.82
C LYS A 430 4.23 12.58 -2.70
N VAL A 431 4.42 11.32 -2.29
CA VAL A 431 5.17 10.33 -3.07
C VAL A 431 4.54 10.10 -4.44
N ILE A 432 3.21 9.94 -4.50
CA ILE A 432 2.47 9.78 -5.75
C ILE A 432 2.67 11.01 -6.66
N ALA A 433 2.53 12.23 -6.13
CA ALA A 433 2.73 13.44 -6.92
C ALA A 433 4.15 13.56 -7.49
N HIS A 434 5.15 13.13 -6.71
CA HIS A 434 6.55 13.08 -7.13
C HIS A 434 6.77 12.02 -8.22
N LEU A 435 6.17 10.84 -8.08
CA LEU A 435 6.20 9.79 -9.11
C LEU A 435 5.54 10.25 -10.41
N ILE A 436 4.36 10.89 -10.34
CA ILE A 436 3.69 11.47 -11.52
C ILE A 436 4.61 12.50 -12.20
N LYS A 437 5.35 13.33 -11.44
CA LYS A 437 6.30 14.29 -12.03
C LYS A 437 7.37 13.60 -12.89
N THR A 438 7.81 12.40 -12.50
CA THR A 438 8.82 11.62 -13.22
C THR A 438 8.30 10.85 -14.44
N ARG A 439 7.00 10.88 -14.72
CA ARG A 439 6.36 10.09 -15.80
C ARG A 439 7.07 10.12 -17.16
N ARG A 440 7.63 11.28 -17.55
CA ARG A 440 8.37 11.44 -18.81
C ARG A 440 9.72 10.73 -18.80
N ILE A 441 10.42 10.75 -17.66
CA ILE A 441 11.68 10.03 -17.44
C ILE A 441 11.41 8.52 -17.44
N ARG A 442 10.32 8.11 -16.80
CA ARG A 442 9.89 6.71 -16.73
C ARG A 442 9.19 6.21 -18.00
N LYS A 443 8.89 7.11 -18.94
CA LYS A 443 8.23 6.83 -20.24
C LYS A 443 6.90 6.07 -20.10
N VAL A 444 6.16 6.32 -19.03
CA VAL A 444 4.87 5.67 -18.74
C VAL A 444 3.71 6.47 -19.34
N GLU A 445 2.67 5.76 -19.80
CA GLU A 445 1.48 6.32 -20.43
C GLU A 445 0.21 6.10 -19.59
N ARG A 446 0.15 5.01 -18.82
CA ARG A 446 -1.00 4.62 -17.99
C ARG A 446 -0.50 4.20 -16.62
N GLU A 447 -0.93 4.91 -15.59
CA GLU A 447 -0.53 4.56 -14.22
C GLU A 447 -1.74 4.39 -13.32
N VAL A 448 -1.66 3.38 -12.46
CA VAL A 448 -2.58 3.24 -11.33
C VAL A 448 -1.76 3.30 -10.06
N PHE A 449 -2.14 4.19 -9.17
CA PHE A 449 -1.57 4.38 -7.85
C PHE A 449 -2.56 3.92 -6.79
N TYR A 450 -2.07 3.27 -5.75
CA TYR A 450 -2.83 2.90 -4.56
C TYR A 450 -2.25 3.59 -3.32
N ALA A 451 -3.15 4.12 -2.49
CA ALA A 451 -2.86 4.71 -1.20
C ALA A 451 -3.97 4.31 -0.21
N THR A 452 -3.64 4.27 1.09
CA THR A 452 -4.61 3.97 2.14
C THR A 452 -4.73 5.08 3.16
N SER A 453 -5.87 5.12 3.84
CA SER A 453 -6.08 5.87 5.07
C SER A 453 -6.68 4.92 6.09
N GLU A 454 -6.08 4.87 7.28
CA GLU A 454 -6.48 3.96 8.36
C GLU A 454 -7.38 4.67 9.38
N GLY A 455 -8.04 3.90 10.25
CA GLY A 455 -8.78 4.43 11.39
C GLY A 455 -10.27 4.64 11.17
N TRP A 456 -10.84 4.14 10.05
CA TRP A 456 -12.25 4.35 9.71
C TRP A 456 -13.22 3.40 10.43
N ASP A 457 -12.70 2.37 11.13
CA ASP A 457 -13.47 1.40 11.92
C ASP A 457 -13.92 1.97 13.28
N MET A 458 -14.70 3.06 13.23
CA MET A 458 -15.08 3.83 14.41
C MET A 458 -16.30 3.23 15.13
N HIS A 459 -16.03 2.32 16.07
CA HIS A 459 -17.06 1.78 16.99
C HIS A 459 -17.35 2.68 18.20
N ALA A 460 -16.62 3.78 18.38
CA ALA A 460 -16.85 4.79 19.42
C ALA A 460 -16.40 6.17 18.93
N GLU A 461 -16.84 7.23 19.61
CA GLU A 461 -16.36 8.62 19.43
C GLU A 461 -16.33 9.16 17.99
N VAL A 462 -17.29 8.75 17.15
CA VAL A 462 -17.34 9.09 15.71
C VAL A 462 -17.22 10.60 15.45
N GLY A 463 -17.82 11.46 16.29
CA GLY A 463 -17.84 12.91 16.05
C GLY A 463 -16.45 13.54 15.86
N ASN A 464 -15.56 13.38 16.84
CA ASN A 464 -14.22 13.98 16.79
C ASN A 464 -13.30 13.19 15.84
N GLY A 465 -13.30 11.86 15.96
CA GLY A 465 -12.44 11.01 15.13
C GLY A 465 -12.71 11.17 13.64
N LEU A 466 -13.98 11.19 13.23
CA LEU A 466 -14.35 11.38 11.83
C LEU A 466 -13.91 12.75 11.32
N THR A 467 -14.08 13.81 12.12
CA THR A 467 -13.66 15.16 11.73
C THR A 467 -12.16 15.24 11.46
N GLU A 468 -11.34 14.56 12.27
CA GLU A 468 -9.88 14.51 12.10
C GLU A 468 -9.48 13.77 10.81
N LEU A 469 -10.04 12.57 10.57
CA LEU A 469 -9.75 11.81 9.35
C LEU A 469 -10.24 12.52 8.08
N LEU A 470 -11.41 13.14 8.11
CA LEU A 470 -11.92 13.92 6.98
C LEU A 470 -11.02 15.12 6.67
N ARG A 471 -10.50 15.81 7.69
CA ARG A 471 -9.52 16.89 7.51
C ARG A 471 -8.22 16.38 6.91
N GLU A 472 -7.73 15.23 7.35
CA GLU A 472 -6.55 14.61 6.74
C GLU A 472 -6.77 14.35 5.25
N VAL A 473 -7.90 13.74 4.88
CA VAL A 473 -8.28 13.50 3.48
C VAL A 473 -8.35 14.83 2.69
N ASP A 474 -9.01 15.86 3.23
CA ASP A 474 -9.15 17.16 2.55
C ASP A 474 -7.81 17.85 2.33
N MET A 475 -6.92 17.86 3.34
CA MET A 475 -5.59 18.48 3.24
C MET A 475 -4.68 17.74 2.25
N ALA A 476 -4.72 16.40 2.24
CA ALA A 476 -3.98 15.58 1.30
C ALA A 476 -4.50 15.81 -0.13
N LEU A 477 -5.82 15.84 -0.32
CA LEU A 477 -6.47 16.14 -1.59
C LEU A 477 -6.10 17.54 -2.09
N ASN A 478 -6.18 18.56 -1.24
CA ASN A 478 -5.80 19.93 -1.59
C ASN A 478 -4.35 20.03 -2.09
N SER A 479 -3.42 19.47 -1.33
CA SER A 479 -1.99 19.50 -1.67
C SER A 479 -1.71 18.75 -2.98
N PHE A 480 -2.34 17.59 -3.15
CA PHE A 480 -2.18 16.78 -4.35
C PHE A 480 -2.74 17.47 -5.60
N VAL A 481 -3.98 17.97 -5.55
CA VAL A 481 -4.60 18.68 -6.68
C VAL A 481 -3.82 19.94 -7.03
N THR A 482 -3.36 20.68 -6.02
CA THR A 482 -2.50 21.86 -6.22
C THR A 482 -1.21 21.49 -6.95
N GLU A 483 -0.52 20.43 -6.53
CA GLU A 483 0.68 19.95 -7.23
C GLU A 483 0.36 19.45 -8.65
N MET A 484 -0.75 18.73 -8.87
CA MET A 484 -1.14 18.30 -10.22
C MET A 484 -1.45 19.49 -11.15
N LYS A 485 -2.00 20.57 -10.62
CA LYS A 485 -2.19 21.85 -11.33
C LYS A 485 -0.86 22.53 -11.62
N ASN A 486 0.06 22.61 -10.66
CA ASN A 486 1.44 23.11 -10.86
C ASN A 486 2.22 22.31 -11.91
N GLN A 487 1.90 21.02 -12.06
CA GLN A 487 2.47 20.14 -13.08
C GLN A 487 1.75 20.19 -14.44
N ASN A 488 0.69 20.99 -14.57
CA ASN A 488 -0.18 21.07 -15.75
C ASN A 488 -0.70 19.69 -16.19
N ILE A 489 -1.08 18.84 -15.22
CA ILE A 489 -1.50 17.46 -15.48
C ILE A 489 -2.83 17.10 -14.82
N TRP A 490 -3.50 18.03 -14.14
CA TRP A 490 -4.78 17.77 -13.46
C TRP A 490 -5.85 17.16 -14.37
N ASN A 491 -5.93 17.60 -15.62
CA ASN A 491 -6.85 17.05 -16.62
C ASN A 491 -6.47 15.63 -17.12
N ASN A 492 -5.44 15.01 -16.54
CA ASN A 492 -4.99 13.66 -16.83
C ASN A 492 -5.04 12.73 -15.62
N VAL A 493 -5.53 13.22 -14.48
CA VAL A 493 -5.57 12.48 -13.22
C VAL A 493 -7.01 12.32 -12.76
N VAL A 494 -7.35 11.11 -12.33
CA VAL A 494 -8.58 10.82 -11.58
C VAL A 494 -8.18 10.24 -10.23
N ILE A 495 -8.76 10.78 -9.18
CA ILE A 495 -8.72 10.27 -7.82
C ILE A 495 -10.06 9.58 -7.58
N PHE A 496 -9.99 8.37 -7.06
CA PHE A 496 -11.13 7.54 -6.72
C PHE A 496 -10.95 7.16 -5.24
N GLN A 497 -11.87 7.62 -4.40
CA GLN A 497 -11.89 7.30 -2.98
C GLN A 497 -12.96 6.24 -2.72
N ALA A 498 -12.62 5.24 -1.91
CA ALA A 498 -13.49 4.12 -1.57
C ALA A 498 -13.31 3.69 -0.12
N SER A 499 -14.15 2.77 0.33
CA SER A 499 -13.98 1.97 1.55
C SER A 499 -14.59 0.60 1.28
N GLU A 500 -14.16 -0.45 1.97
CA GLU A 500 -14.65 -1.81 1.75
C GLU A 500 -16.18 -1.94 1.88
N PHE A 501 -16.79 -1.16 2.77
CA PHE A 501 -18.22 -1.07 3.00
C PHE A 501 -18.62 0.28 3.64
N GLY A 502 -19.93 0.52 3.82
CA GLY A 502 -20.44 1.62 4.65
C GLY A 502 -20.72 1.21 6.11
N ARG A 503 -20.98 2.19 6.98
CA ARG A 503 -21.34 1.98 8.40
C ARG A 503 -22.83 2.00 8.65
N THR A 504 -23.27 1.44 9.77
CA THR A 504 -24.68 1.47 10.18
C THR A 504 -25.19 2.90 10.24
N THR A 505 -26.41 3.12 9.74
CA THR A 505 -27.05 4.43 9.82
C THR A 505 -27.49 4.75 11.25
N THR A 506 -27.72 3.76 12.11
CA THR A 506 -28.00 3.98 13.54
C THR A 506 -26.72 3.90 14.38
N PRO A 507 -26.61 4.69 15.46
CA PRO A 507 -25.50 4.61 16.40
C PRO A 507 -25.55 3.33 17.25
N ASN A 508 -24.39 2.89 17.72
CA ASN A 508 -24.26 1.89 18.77
C ASN A 508 -24.26 2.55 20.18
N THR A 509 -24.21 1.72 21.23
CA THR A 509 -24.25 2.17 22.62
C THR A 509 -23.04 2.98 23.07
N SER A 510 -21.92 2.89 22.35
CA SER A 510 -20.67 3.59 22.64
C SER A 510 -20.54 4.92 21.87
N GLY A 511 -21.60 5.38 21.22
CA GLY A 511 -21.57 6.61 20.41
C GLY A 511 -20.76 6.48 19.12
N GLY A 512 -20.57 5.24 18.63
CA GLY A 512 -20.02 4.97 17.30
C GLY A 512 -21.03 4.33 16.36
N THR A 513 -20.54 3.79 15.25
CA THR A 513 -21.34 3.00 14.29
C THR A 513 -20.75 1.60 14.15
N ASP A 514 -21.51 0.65 13.60
CA ASP A 514 -21.06 -0.73 13.41
C ASP A 514 -20.91 -1.05 11.90
N HIS A 515 -20.44 -2.25 11.58
CA HIS A 515 -20.26 -2.70 10.20
C HIS A 515 -21.61 -2.77 9.47
N ALA A 516 -21.64 -2.23 8.25
CA ALA A 516 -22.79 -2.29 7.36
C ALA A 516 -22.36 -2.56 5.91
N TRP A 517 -23.06 -1.96 4.94
CA TRP A 517 -23.03 -2.45 3.57
C TRP A 517 -22.94 -1.32 2.55
N SER A 518 -24.03 -0.57 2.34
CA SER A 518 -24.08 0.54 1.38
C SER A 518 -23.28 1.76 1.86
N GLY A 519 -22.49 2.34 0.95
CA GLY A 519 -21.70 3.55 1.16
C GLY A 519 -21.87 4.59 0.05
N ASN A 520 -21.33 5.79 0.30
CA ASN A 520 -21.32 6.93 -0.60
C ASN A 520 -19.88 7.44 -0.77
N TYR A 521 -19.39 7.44 -2.00
CA TYR A 521 -17.96 7.62 -2.28
C TYR A 521 -17.76 8.74 -3.31
N PHE A 522 -16.58 9.35 -3.34
CA PHE A 522 -16.31 10.45 -4.28
C PHE A 522 -15.23 10.11 -5.30
N LEU A 523 -15.31 10.81 -6.43
CA LEU A 523 -14.23 10.90 -7.40
C LEU A 523 -13.88 12.37 -7.63
N ALA A 524 -12.61 12.65 -7.88
CA ALA A 524 -12.12 13.98 -8.22
C ALA A 524 -11.10 13.92 -9.37
N GLY A 525 -11.20 14.82 -10.34
CA GLY A 525 -10.28 14.86 -11.48
C GLY A 525 -10.63 15.96 -12.46
N GLY A 526 -9.64 16.50 -13.19
CA GLY A 526 -9.86 17.65 -14.06
C GLY A 526 -10.70 17.38 -15.32
N LEU A 527 -10.98 16.11 -15.63
CA LEU A 527 -11.93 15.71 -16.68
C LEU A 527 -13.10 14.89 -16.16
N VAL A 528 -13.22 14.71 -14.83
CA VAL A 528 -14.41 14.08 -14.27
C VAL A 528 -15.60 14.98 -14.59
N LYS A 529 -16.74 14.39 -14.96
CA LYS A 529 -17.99 15.13 -15.17
C LYS A 529 -18.56 15.49 -13.80
N GLY A 530 -17.95 16.42 -13.09
CA GLY A 530 -18.26 16.72 -11.70
C GLY A 530 -19.56 17.52 -11.50
N GLY A 531 -19.84 17.86 -10.24
CA GLY A 531 -21.01 18.62 -9.83
C GLY A 531 -22.29 17.79 -9.81
N GLN A 532 -22.17 16.47 -9.69
CA GLN A 532 -23.31 15.55 -9.65
C GLN A 532 -23.16 14.47 -8.58
N ILE A 533 -24.30 13.88 -8.23
CA ILE A 533 -24.38 12.65 -7.45
C ILE A 533 -24.92 11.57 -8.39
N LEU A 534 -24.08 10.60 -8.71
CA LEU A 534 -24.40 9.40 -9.47
C LEU A 534 -25.00 8.33 -8.56
N GLY A 535 -25.64 7.33 -9.16
CA GLY A 535 -26.38 6.33 -8.41
C GLY A 535 -27.65 6.93 -7.78
N LYS A 536 -28.08 6.39 -6.65
CA LYS A 536 -29.26 6.83 -5.92
C LYS A 536 -28.92 6.87 -4.44
N TYR A 537 -29.04 8.03 -3.83
CA TYR A 537 -28.88 8.13 -2.38
C TYR A 537 -29.95 7.26 -1.70
N PRO A 538 -29.59 6.32 -0.82
CA PRO A 538 -30.54 5.35 -0.32
C PRO A 538 -31.47 5.98 0.73
N ASP A 539 -32.70 5.48 0.81
CA ASP A 539 -33.61 5.77 1.91
C ASP A 539 -33.13 5.02 3.15
N ILE A 540 -32.68 5.76 4.16
CA ILE A 540 -32.09 5.23 5.40
C ILE A 540 -33.11 5.07 6.52
N SER A 541 -34.40 5.35 6.27
CA SER A 541 -35.45 5.27 7.28
C SER A 541 -35.65 3.85 7.82
N GLU A 542 -36.17 3.75 9.04
CA GLU A 542 -36.40 2.47 9.71
C GLU A 542 -37.31 1.54 8.90
N GLY A 543 -38.38 2.08 8.32
CA GLY A 543 -39.30 1.34 7.45
C GLY A 543 -38.86 1.20 5.99
N SER A 544 -37.63 1.60 5.65
CA SER A 544 -37.10 1.47 4.29
C SER A 544 -36.98 0.00 3.90
N PRO A 545 -37.40 -0.41 2.69
CA PRO A 545 -37.17 -1.77 2.19
C PRO A 545 -35.69 -2.07 1.96
N LEU A 546 -34.81 -1.06 2.02
CA LEU A 546 -33.36 -1.24 1.96
C LEU A 546 -32.74 -1.50 3.33
N ASN A 547 -33.45 -1.30 4.43
CA ASN A 547 -32.89 -1.47 5.77
C ASN A 547 -33.13 -2.90 6.25
N ILE A 548 -32.08 -3.74 6.33
CA ILE A 548 -32.23 -5.15 6.70
C ILE A 548 -32.24 -5.39 8.20
N ASP A 549 -31.55 -4.54 8.96
CA ASP A 549 -31.49 -4.53 10.43
C ASP A 549 -30.57 -3.40 10.88
N ARG A 550 -30.87 -2.74 12.00
CA ARG A 550 -29.96 -1.80 12.67
C ARG A 550 -29.29 -0.77 11.74
N GLY A 551 -30.02 -0.27 10.74
CA GLY A 551 -29.49 0.72 9.81
C GLY A 551 -28.44 0.18 8.84
N ARG A 552 -28.42 -1.15 8.62
CA ARG A 552 -27.64 -1.77 7.54
C ARG A 552 -28.45 -1.64 6.26
N ILE A 553 -27.97 -0.77 5.38
CA ILE A 553 -28.67 -0.41 4.15
C ILE A 553 -28.14 -1.27 2.99
N ILE A 554 -29.04 -1.94 2.27
CA ILE A 554 -28.74 -2.65 1.03
C ILE A 554 -28.29 -1.63 -0.03
N PRO A 555 -27.14 -1.83 -0.70
CA PRO A 555 -26.72 -0.99 -1.80
C PRO A 555 -27.73 -1.03 -2.94
N SER A 556 -27.97 0.13 -3.56
CA SER A 556 -28.76 0.18 -4.80
C SER A 556 -27.91 -0.20 -6.02
N PHE A 557 -26.58 -0.16 -5.88
CA PHE A 557 -25.63 -0.34 -6.97
C PHE A 557 -24.44 -1.21 -6.53
N PRO A 558 -23.96 -2.13 -7.39
CA PRO A 558 -22.78 -2.93 -7.11
C PRO A 558 -21.52 -2.07 -7.11
N TRP A 559 -20.46 -2.58 -6.48
CA TRP A 559 -19.13 -1.96 -6.42
C TRP A 559 -18.60 -1.52 -7.80
N ASP A 560 -18.88 -2.32 -8.84
CA ASP A 560 -18.57 -2.03 -10.25
C ASP A 560 -19.03 -0.65 -10.74
N SER A 561 -20.07 -0.10 -10.11
CA SER A 561 -20.65 1.19 -10.48
C SER A 561 -19.68 2.36 -10.28
N MET A 562 -18.65 2.19 -9.45
CA MET A 562 -17.59 3.18 -9.28
C MET A 562 -16.72 3.35 -10.53
N TRP A 563 -16.71 2.37 -11.45
CA TRP A 563 -15.94 2.46 -12.70
C TRP A 563 -16.63 3.28 -13.78
N LYS A 564 -17.95 3.50 -13.67
CA LYS A 564 -18.70 4.35 -14.62
C LYS A 564 -18.11 5.76 -14.74
N PRO A 565 -17.91 6.53 -13.65
CA PRO A 565 -17.31 7.86 -13.75
C PRO A 565 -15.84 7.85 -14.16
N VAL A 566 -15.10 6.75 -13.94
CA VAL A 566 -13.71 6.60 -14.41
C VAL A 566 -13.64 6.40 -15.93
N ALA A 567 -14.63 5.70 -16.50
CA ALA A 567 -14.71 5.42 -17.93
C ALA A 567 -15.25 6.57 -18.79
N GLN A 568 -15.97 7.52 -18.18
CA GLN A 568 -16.58 8.69 -18.84
C GLN A 568 -15.57 9.77 -19.23
#